data_AF-A0A722LA54-F1
#
_entry.id   AF-A0A722LA54-F1
#
_cell.length_a   1.000
_cell.length_b   1.000
_cell.length_c   1.000
_cell.angle_alpha   90.00
_cell.angle_beta   90.00
_cell.angle_gamma   90.00
#
_symmetry.space_group_name_H-M   'P 1'
#
loop_
_entity.id
_entity.type
_entity.pdbx_description
1 polymer ?
#
loop_
_entity_poly.entity_id
_entity_poly.type
_entity_poly.pdbx_seq_one_letter_code
_entity_poly.pdbx_strand_id
1 'polypeptide(L)'
;KARVAKSAAANYVFNERKMLDASHVVVFCAKTAMDDAWLERVVDQEEADGRFATPEAKAANDKGRRFFADMHRVSLKDDHQWMAKQVYLNVGNFLLGVAAMGLDAVPIEGFDAEVLDAEFGLKEKGYTSLVVVPVGHHSVEDFNAGLPKSRLPLETTLTEV
;
A
#
# COMPACT_ATOMS: atom_id res chain seq x y z
N LYS A 1 -3.66 7.95 15.24
CA LYS A 1 -3.93 6.63 15.87
C LYS A 1 -5.41 6.45 16.20
N ALA A 2 -5.98 7.14 17.19
CA ALA A 2 -7.39 6.96 17.59
C ALA A 2 -8.42 7.08 16.43
N ARG A 3 -8.23 8.03 15.52
CA ARG A 3 -9.08 8.16 14.31
C ARG A 3 -9.02 6.93 13.40
N VAL A 4 -7.84 6.34 13.22
CA VAL A 4 -7.67 5.09 12.44
C VAL A 4 -8.32 3.92 13.18
N ALA A 5 -8.14 3.83 14.49
CA ALA A 5 -8.71 2.74 15.30
C ALA A 5 -10.25 2.63 15.26
N LYS A 6 -10.96 3.70 14.88
CA LYS A 6 -12.42 3.65 14.64
C LYS A 6 -12.82 2.60 13.61
N SER A 7 -11.96 2.31 12.62
CA SER A 7 -12.22 1.27 11.62
C SER A 7 -12.00 -0.15 12.14
N ALA A 8 -11.46 -0.31 13.35
CA ALA A 8 -11.27 -1.60 13.99
C ALA A 8 -12.45 -2.00 14.89
N ALA A 9 -13.63 -1.37 14.79
CA ALA A 9 -14.78 -1.70 15.62
C ALA A 9 -15.39 -3.09 15.27
N ALA A 10 -16.29 -3.57 16.14
CA ALA A 10 -17.07 -4.79 15.95
C ALA A 10 -16.22 -6.03 15.60
N ASN A 11 -16.37 -6.57 14.39
CA ASN A 11 -15.67 -7.78 13.94
C ASN A 11 -14.15 -7.62 13.87
N TYR A 12 -13.64 -6.38 13.92
CA TYR A 12 -12.21 -6.08 13.81
C TYR A 12 -11.56 -5.67 15.14
N VAL A 13 -12.28 -5.76 16.26
CA VAL A 13 -11.87 -5.23 17.59
C VAL A 13 -10.52 -5.76 18.07
N PHE A 14 -10.14 -6.97 17.67
CA PHE A 14 -8.84 -7.57 17.99
C PHE A 14 -7.64 -6.83 17.34
N ASN A 15 -7.88 -5.89 16.42
CA ASN A 15 -6.86 -5.03 15.82
C ASN A 15 -6.82 -3.62 16.43
N GLU A 16 -7.82 -3.21 17.22
CA GLU A 16 -7.95 -1.85 17.74
C GLU A 16 -6.74 -1.44 18.60
N ARG A 17 -6.38 -2.28 19.57
CA ARG A 17 -5.23 -2.04 20.47
C ARG A 17 -3.91 -1.92 19.70
N LYS A 18 -3.70 -2.74 18.66
CA LYS A 18 -2.51 -2.66 17.80
C LYS A 18 -2.36 -1.27 17.16
N MET A 19 -3.48 -0.66 16.72
CA MET A 19 -3.49 0.69 16.15
C MET A 19 -3.33 1.79 17.21
N LEU A 20 -3.89 1.60 18.41
CA LEU A 20 -3.81 2.58 19.50
C LEU A 20 -2.44 2.63 20.16
N ASP A 21 -1.83 1.46 20.38
CA ASP A 21 -0.64 1.29 21.22
C ASP A 21 0.67 1.46 20.44
N ALA A 22 0.68 1.22 19.12
CA ALA A 22 1.86 1.43 18.29
C ALA A 22 2.33 2.90 18.33
N SER A 23 3.62 3.16 18.09
CA SER A 23 4.15 4.52 18.05
C SER A 23 3.55 5.31 16.88
N HIS A 24 3.60 4.74 15.68
CA HIS A 24 3.06 5.30 14.45
C HIS A 24 2.08 4.32 13.81
N VAL A 25 1.16 4.84 13.00
CA VAL A 25 0.24 4.03 12.20
C VAL A 25 0.19 4.60 10.80
N VAL A 26 0.57 3.80 9.82
CA VAL A 26 0.55 4.16 8.40
C VAL A 26 -0.69 3.55 7.76
N VAL A 27 -1.45 4.34 6.99
CA VAL A 27 -2.57 3.86 6.20
C VAL A 27 -2.17 3.91 4.72
N PHE A 28 -2.03 2.75 4.11
CA PHE A 28 -1.73 2.61 2.69
C PHE A 28 -3.02 2.73 1.90
N CYS A 29 -3.05 3.68 0.97
CA CYS A 29 -4.21 3.98 0.15
C CYS A 29 -3.85 3.85 -1.33
N ALA A 30 -4.78 3.36 -2.14
CA ALA A 30 -4.67 3.38 -3.60
C ALA A 30 -5.54 4.48 -4.19
N LYS A 31 -5.15 5.02 -5.36
CA LYS A 31 -6.07 5.81 -6.18
C LYS A 31 -7.22 4.93 -6.65
N THR A 32 -8.43 5.49 -6.71
CA THR A 32 -9.63 4.74 -7.15
C THR A 32 -9.75 4.67 -8.67
N ALA A 33 -9.13 5.59 -9.39
CA ALA A 33 -9.00 5.57 -10.85
C ALA A 33 -7.67 6.21 -11.29
N MET A 34 -7.12 5.75 -12.41
CA MET A 34 -5.93 6.34 -13.02
C MET A 34 -6.33 7.44 -14.02
N ASP A 35 -6.24 8.69 -13.61
CA ASP A 35 -6.54 9.86 -14.45
C ASP A 35 -5.30 10.38 -15.22
N ASP A 36 -5.54 11.07 -16.32
CA ASP A 36 -4.47 11.59 -17.18
C ASP A 36 -3.63 12.68 -16.51
N ALA A 37 -4.21 13.45 -15.59
CA ALA A 37 -3.49 14.49 -14.85
C ALA A 37 -2.48 13.87 -13.86
N TRP A 38 -2.79 12.68 -13.31
CA TRP A 38 -1.82 11.92 -12.52
C TRP A 38 -0.66 11.40 -13.36
N LEU A 39 -0.93 10.90 -14.57
CA LEU A 39 0.12 10.45 -15.50
C LEU A 39 1.04 11.62 -15.90
N GLU A 40 0.46 12.78 -16.20
CA GLU A 40 1.19 14.01 -16.48
C GLU A 40 2.06 14.45 -15.30
N ARG A 41 1.49 14.48 -14.09
CA ARG A 41 2.25 14.80 -12.86
C ARG A 41 3.46 13.90 -12.67
N VAL A 42 3.33 12.59 -12.94
CA VAL A 42 4.44 11.65 -12.79
C VAL A 42 5.55 11.95 -13.80
N VAL A 43 5.21 12.14 -15.07
CA VAL A 43 6.25 12.41 -16.09
C VAL A 43 6.89 13.78 -15.90
N ASP A 44 6.16 14.78 -15.40
CA ASP A 44 6.72 16.09 -15.06
C ASP A 44 7.68 16.00 -13.87
N GLN A 45 7.37 15.19 -12.86
CA GLN A 45 8.29 14.92 -11.76
C GLN A 45 9.56 14.23 -12.26
N GLU A 46 9.43 13.23 -13.15
CA GLU A 46 10.58 12.55 -13.76
C GLU A 46 11.47 13.51 -14.58
N GLU A 47 10.88 14.48 -15.28
CA GLU A 47 11.62 15.55 -15.96
C GLU A 47 12.35 16.45 -14.98
N ALA A 48 11.68 16.91 -13.92
CA ALA A 48 12.27 17.75 -12.88
C ALA A 48 13.45 17.06 -12.16
N ASP A 49 13.38 15.73 -12.02
CA ASP A 49 14.45 14.90 -11.46
C ASP A 49 15.57 14.58 -12.48
N GLY A 50 15.49 15.13 -13.70
CA GLY A 50 16.54 15.02 -14.72
C GLY A 50 16.61 13.66 -15.42
N ARG A 51 15.51 12.89 -15.46
CA ARG A 51 15.50 11.54 -16.07
C ARG A 51 15.54 11.56 -17.59
N PHE A 52 15.28 12.69 -18.23
CA PHE A 52 15.20 12.81 -19.69
C PHE A 52 16.27 13.76 -20.23
N ALA A 53 17.07 13.26 -21.18
CA ALA A 53 18.06 14.08 -21.86
C ALA A 53 17.44 14.99 -22.94
N THR A 54 16.26 14.63 -23.46
CA THR A 54 15.57 15.40 -24.51
C THR A 54 14.04 15.37 -24.31
N PRO A 55 13.30 16.35 -24.87
CA PRO A 55 11.84 16.35 -24.86
C PRO A 55 11.21 15.12 -25.52
N GLU A 56 11.85 14.57 -26.56
CA GLU A 56 11.37 13.38 -27.26
C GLU A 56 11.45 12.13 -26.36
N ALA A 57 12.47 12.04 -25.50
CA ALA A 57 12.57 10.96 -24.51
C ALA A 57 11.44 11.03 -23.48
N LYS A 58 11.09 12.25 -23.02
CA LYS A 58 9.93 12.49 -22.14
C LYS A 58 8.63 12.03 -22.83
N ALA A 59 8.41 12.46 -24.08
CA ALA A 59 7.21 12.11 -24.84
C ALA A 59 7.10 10.59 -25.11
N ALA A 60 8.22 9.92 -25.41
CA ALA A 60 8.25 8.48 -25.61
C ALA A 60 7.94 7.71 -24.32
N ASN A 61 8.48 8.18 -23.18
CA ASN A 61 8.20 7.62 -21.86
C ASN A 61 6.70 7.78 -21.49
N ASP A 62 6.13 8.97 -21.66
CA ASP A 62 4.71 9.22 -21.42
C ASP A 62 3.82 8.34 -22.30
N LYS A 63 4.13 8.23 -23.60
CA LYS A 63 3.41 7.36 -24.53
C LYS A 63 3.43 5.89 -24.08
N GLY A 64 4.59 5.39 -23.64
CA GLY A 64 4.72 4.03 -23.11
C GLY A 64 3.90 3.83 -21.83
N ARG A 65 3.94 4.79 -20.90
CA ARG A 65 3.15 4.73 -19.65
C ARG A 65 1.65 4.74 -19.93
N ARG A 66 1.18 5.62 -20.82
CA ARG A 66 -0.23 5.71 -21.24
C ARG A 66 -0.71 4.42 -21.89
N PHE A 67 0.11 3.78 -22.71
CA PHE A 67 -0.22 2.47 -23.29
C PHE A 67 -0.55 1.42 -22.22
N PHE A 68 0.29 1.28 -21.19
CA PHE A 68 0.03 0.33 -20.10
C PHE A 68 -1.13 0.77 -19.21
N ALA A 69 -1.26 2.06 -18.91
CA ALA A 69 -2.41 2.58 -18.17
C ALA A 69 -3.72 2.28 -18.93
N ASP A 70 -3.78 2.52 -20.24
CA ASP A 70 -4.97 2.27 -21.06
C ASP A 70 -5.29 0.79 -21.22
N MET A 71 -4.28 -0.08 -21.20
CA MET A 71 -4.52 -1.52 -21.11
C MET A 71 -5.40 -1.85 -19.89
N HIS A 72 -5.14 -1.24 -18.73
CA HIS A 72 -5.91 -1.43 -17.51
C HIS A 72 -7.22 -0.61 -17.47
N ARG A 73 -7.21 0.65 -17.93
CA ARG A 73 -8.39 1.54 -17.90
C ARG A 73 -9.45 1.12 -18.91
N VAL A 74 -9.03 0.78 -20.14
CA VAL A 74 -9.92 0.61 -21.29
C VAL A 74 -10.16 -0.87 -21.61
N SER A 75 -9.08 -1.63 -21.78
CA SER A 75 -9.17 -3.02 -22.26
C SER A 75 -9.60 -3.98 -21.16
N LEU A 76 -8.91 -3.96 -20.01
CA LEU A 76 -9.15 -4.87 -18.88
C LEU A 76 -10.17 -4.32 -17.89
N LYS A 77 -10.30 -2.99 -17.80
CA LYS A 77 -11.20 -2.27 -16.87
C LYS A 77 -10.94 -2.64 -15.40
N ASP A 78 -9.67 -2.78 -15.05
CA ASP A 78 -9.19 -3.23 -13.74
C ASP A 78 -8.14 -2.30 -13.12
N ASP A 79 -8.05 -1.05 -13.58
CA ASP A 79 -7.04 -0.07 -13.14
C ASP A 79 -7.01 0.14 -11.61
N HIS A 80 -8.17 0.12 -10.95
CA HIS A 80 -8.24 0.14 -9.47
C HIS A 80 -7.53 -1.06 -8.82
N GLN A 81 -7.72 -2.28 -9.33
CA GLN A 81 -7.01 -3.48 -8.84
C GLN A 81 -5.53 -3.43 -9.21
N TRP A 82 -5.21 -2.96 -10.41
CA TRP A 82 -3.84 -2.80 -10.86
C TRP A 82 -3.06 -1.84 -9.94
N MET A 83 -3.65 -0.71 -9.58
CA MET A 83 -3.06 0.24 -8.63
C MET A 83 -2.99 -0.31 -7.21
N ALA A 84 -4.02 -1.02 -6.75
CA ALA A 84 -4.00 -1.69 -5.44
C ALA A 84 -2.82 -2.65 -5.33
N LYS A 85 -2.52 -3.44 -6.37
CA LYS A 85 -1.34 -4.33 -6.39
C LYS A 85 -0.02 -3.56 -6.21
N GLN A 86 0.11 -2.34 -6.75
CA GLN A 86 1.31 -1.51 -6.54
C GLN A 86 1.44 -1.06 -5.08
N VAL A 87 0.30 -0.80 -4.41
CA VAL A 87 0.28 -0.49 -2.98
C VAL A 87 0.69 -1.70 -2.15
N TYR A 88 0.24 -2.91 -2.49
CA TYR A 88 0.68 -4.13 -1.81
C TYR A 88 2.18 -4.42 -2.01
N LEU A 89 2.72 -4.13 -3.20
CA LEU A 89 4.16 -4.17 -3.44
C LEU A 89 4.89 -3.21 -2.50
N ASN A 90 4.38 -1.98 -2.33
CA ASN A 90 4.93 -1.01 -1.40
C ASN A 90 4.84 -1.48 0.07
N VAL A 91 3.73 -2.09 0.48
CA VAL A 91 3.60 -2.68 1.82
C VAL A 91 4.67 -3.75 2.06
N GLY A 92 4.92 -4.64 1.09
CA GLY A 92 5.99 -5.65 1.19
C GLY A 92 7.37 -5.01 1.40
N ASN A 93 7.70 -3.99 0.60
CA ASN A 93 8.93 -3.21 0.75
C ASN A 93 9.02 -2.51 2.12
N PHE A 94 7.93 -1.90 2.57
CA PHE A 94 7.85 -1.18 3.84
C PHE A 94 8.10 -2.10 5.02
N LEU A 95 7.46 -3.28 5.07
CA LEU A 95 7.61 -4.26 6.15
C LEU A 95 9.06 -4.75 6.28
N LEU A 96 9.74 -5.02 5.17
CA LEU A 96 11.15 -5.40 5.19
C LEU A 96 12.03 -4.24 5.67
N GLY A 97 11.77 -3.02 5.19
CA GLY A 97 12.52 -1.83 5.58
C GLY A 97 12.44 -1.51 7.07
N VAL A 98 11.24 -1.50 7.65
CA VAL A 98 11.07 -1.22 9.09
C VAL A 98 11.70 -2.32 9.96
N ALA A 99 11.62 -3.59 9.53
CA ALA A 99 12.30 -4.68 10.22
C ALA A 99 13.83 -4.51 10.18
N ALA A 100 14.39 -4.09 9.04
CA ALA A 100 15.83 -3.81 8.91
C ALA A 100 16.28 -2.64 9.79
N MET A 101 15.38 -1.73 10.16
CA MET A 101 15.61 -0.63 11.10
C MET A 101 15.45 -1.04 12.57
N GLY A 102 15.13 -2.31 12.86
CA GLY A 102 14.89 -2.79 14.22
C GLY A 102 13.55 -2.35 14.80
N LEU A 103 12.57 -2.04 13.95
CA LEU A 103 11.21 -1.69 14.34
C LEU A 103 10.26 -2.88 14.13
N ASP A 104 9.32 -3.04 15.04
CA ASP A 104 8.23 -3.99 14.93
C ASP A 104 7.07 -3.37 14.14
N ALA A 105 6.42 -4.19 13.31
CA ALA A 105 5.26 -3.79 12.54
C ALA A 105 4.31 -4.96 12.27
N VAL A 106 3.04 -4.66 12.01
CA VAL A 106 2.04 -5.66 11.62
C VAL A 106 1.17 -5.13 10.47
N PRO A 107 1.08 -5.81 9.33
CA PRO A 107 0.10 -5.45 8.30
C PRO A 107 -1.30 -5.91 8.73
N ILE A 108 -2.30 -5.02 8.57
CA ILE A 108 -3.69 -5.25 8.95
C ILE A 108 -4.60 -4.96 7.76
N GLU A 109 -5.28 -6.00 7.27
CA GLU A 109 -6.43 -5.90 6.35
C GLU A 109 -7.77 -5.98 7.09
N GLY A 110 -7.77 -6.50 8.32
CA GLY A 110 -8.96 -6.64 9.15
C GLY A 110 -9.37 -5.30 9.77
N PHE A 111 -9.92 -4.41 8.96
CA PHE A 111 -10.54 -3.15 9.35
C PHE A 111 -11.67 -2.79 8.38
N ASP A 112 -12.55 -1.88 8.78
CA ASP A 112 -13.61 -1.35 7.93
C ASP A 112 -13.10 -0.19 7.07
N ALA A 113 -12.88 -0.46 5.78
CA ALA A 113 -12.38 0.53 4.84
C ALA A 113 -13.37 1.66 4.56
N GLU A 114 -14.69 1.43 4.65
CA GLU A 114 -15.68 2.49 4.44
C GLU A 114 -15.65 3.50 5.60
N VAL A 115 -15.56 3.00 6.84
CA VAL A 115 -15.39 3.84 8.02
C VAL A 115 -14.09 4.62 7.95
N LEU A 116 -12.99 3.97 7.55
CA LEU A 116 -11.69 4.64 7.47
C LEU A 116 -11.66 5.69 6.36
N ASP A 117 -12.19 5.37 5.18
CA ASP A 117 -12.28 6.29 4.06
C ASP A 117 -13.13 7.52 4.42
N ALA A 118 -14.27 7.33 5.09
CA ALA A 118 -15.14 8.42 5.54
C ALA A 118 -14.48 9.29 6.61
N GLU A 119 -13.79 8.69 7.59
CA GLU A 119 -13.09 9.42 8.65
C GLU A 119 -12.03 10.39 8.12
N PHE A 120 -11.42 10.07 6.96
CA PHE A 120 -10.35 10.86 6.35
C PHE A 120 -10.74 11.56 5.04
N GLY A 121 -11.98 11.40 4.59
CA GLY A 121 -12.48 11.91 3.30
C GLY A 121 -11.62 11.44 2.12
N LEU A 122 -11.32 10.14 2.07
CA LEU A 122 -10.42 9.57 1.05
C LEU A 122 -11.08 9.49 -0.32
N LYS A 123 -12.37 9.13 -0.35
CA LYS A 123 -13.12 8.98 -1.61
C LYS A 123 -13.21 10.30 -2.37
N GLU A 124 -13.45 11.42 -1.67
CA GLU A 124 -13.49 12.77 -2.25
C GLU A 124 -12.12 13.20 -2.79
N LYS A 125 -11.04 12.63 -2.26
CA LYS A 125 -9.67 12.86 -2.72
C LYS A 125 -9.24 11.88 -3.82
N GLY A 126 -10.11 10.95 -4.23
CA GLY A 126 -9.82 9.94 -5.24
C GLY A 126 -8.99 8.76 -4.73
N TYR A 127 -9.07 8.44 -3.43
CA TYR A 127 -8.35 7.34 -2.80
C TYR A 127 -9.28 6.40 -2.02
N THR A 128 -8.80 5.19 -1.76
CA THR A 128 -9.40 4.23 -0.82
C THR A 128 -8.31 3.51 -0.01
N SER A 129 -8.59 3.22 1.25
CA SER A 129 -7.67 2.54 2.17
C SER A 129 -7.62 1.03 1.93
N LEU A 130 -6.41 0.45 1.95
CA LEU A 130 -6.18 -0.97 1.67
C LEU A 130 -5.54 -1.70 2.85
N VAL A 131 -4.50 -1.13 3.45
CA VAL A 131 -3.74 -1.77 4.54
C VAL A 131 -3.39 -0.75 5.61
N VAL A 132 -3.60 -1.11 6.86
CA VAL A 132 -3.10 -0.37 8.02
C VAL A 132 -1.85 -1.06 8.55
N VAL A 133 -0.78 -0.30 8.79
CA VAL A 133 0.48 -0.83 9.36
C VAL A 133 0.85 -0.02 10.60
N PRO A 134 0.50 -0.50 11.81
CA PRO A 134 1.08 -0.01 13.04
C PRO A 134 2.57 -0.34 13.11
N VAL A 135 3.39 0.62 13.54
CA VAL A 135 4.85 0.53 13.64
C VAL A 135 5.32 1.03 15.01
N GLY A 136 6.22 0.31 15.65
CA GLY A 136 6.77 0.66 16.96
C GLY A 136 7.66 -0.43 17.52
N HIS A 137 7.49 -0.73 18.81
CA HIS A 137 8.11 -1.86 19.49
C HIS A 137 7.00 -2.70 20.14
N HIS A 138 7.12 -4.01 20.04
CA HIS A 138 6.16 -4.94 20.64
C HIS A 138 6.18 -4.82 22.18
N SER A 139 5.04 -5.12 22.80
CA SER A 139 4.92 -5.18 24.26
C SER A 139 5.12 -6.61 24.76
N VAL A 140 5.14 -6.79 26.09
CA VAL A 140 5.12 -8.12 26.73
C VAL A 140 3.88 -8.96 26.37
N GLU A 141 2.82 -8.33 25.87
CA GLU A 141 1.59 -9.01 25.46
C GLU A 141 1.68 -9.58 24.02
N ASP A 142 2.76 -9.29 23.28
CA ASP A 142 2.99 -9.89 21.96
C ASP A 142 3.43 -11.34 22.09
N PHE A 143 2.44 -12.23 22.14
CA PHE A 143 2.65 -13.67 22.17
C PHE A 143 3.37 -14.19 20.91
N ASN A 144 3.31 -13.47 19.78
CA ASN A 144 3.84 -13.94 18.50
C ASN A 144 5.35 -13.72 18.37
N ALA A 145 5.93 -12.81 19.17
CA ALA A 145 7.37 -12.52 19.17
C ALA A 145 8.24 -13.76 19.47
N GLY A 146 7.76 -14.66 20.35
CA GLY A 146 8.48 -15.87 20.75
C GLY A 146 8.18 -17.12 19.90
N LEU A 147 7.22 -17.07 18.98
CA LEU A 147 6.83 -18.24 18.20
C LEU A 147 7.76 -18.45 16.99
N PRO A 148 8.10 -19.71 16.65
CA PRO A 148 8.88 -20.00 15.45
C PRO A 148 8.07 -19.62 14.19
N LYS A 149 8.74 -19.03 13.19
CA LYS A 149 8.08 -18.73 11.91
C LYS A 149 7.79 -20.03 11.15
N SER A 150 6.60 -20.11 10.55
CA SER A 150 6.20 -21.23 9.71
C SER A 150 5.88 -20.75 8.28
N ARG A 151 6.36 -21.50 7.29
CA ARG A 151 6.10 -21.31 5.85
C ARG A 151 5.97 -22.69 5.21
N LEU A 152 5.22 -22.78 4.10
CA LEU A 152 5.24 -23.98 3.26
C LEU A 152 6.67 -24.24 2.77
N PRO A 153 7.07 -25.51 2.58
CA PRO A 153 8.43 -25.82 2.16
C PRO A 153 8.62 -25.52 0.67
N LEU A 154 9.89 -25.43 0.23
CA LEU A 154 10.23 -24.95 -1.12
C LEU A 154 9.67 -25.85 -2.22
N GLU A 155 9.67 -27.16 -2.01
CA GLU A 155 9.11 -28.15 -2.94
C GLU A 155 7.60 -27.95 -3.21
N THR A 156 6.90 -27.20 -2.36
CA THR A 156 5.49 -26.82 -2.57
C THR A 156 5.34 -25.52 -3.35
N THR A 157 6.30 -24.58 -3.22
CA THR A 157 6.13 -23.17 -3.64
C THR A 157 7.04 -22.74 -4.78
N LEU A 158 8.03 -23.56 -5.15
CA LEU A 158 9.06 -23.24 -6.13
C LEU A 158 9.25 -24.42 -7.09
N THR A 159 9.26 -24.13 -8.40
CA THR A 159 9.61 -25.09 -9.46
C THR A 159 10.89 -24.62 -10.13
N GLU A 160 11.94 -25.44 -10.06
CA GLU A 160 13.21 -25.22 -10.77
C GLU A 160 13.10 -25.84 -12.17
N VAL A 161 13.49 -25.10 -13.22
CA VAL A 161 13.43 -25.50 -14.63
C VAL A 161 14.72 -25.21 -15.37
#